data_AF-A0A251UHW3-F1
#
_entry.id   AF-A0A251UHW3-F1
#
_cell.length_a   1.000
_cell.length_b   1.000
_cell.length_c   1.000
_cell.angle_alpha   90.00
_cell.angle_beta   90.00
_cell.angle_gamma   90.00
#
_symmetry.space_group_name_H-M   'P 1'
#
loop_
_entity.id
_entity.type
_entity.pdbx_description
1 polymer ?
#
loop_
_entity_poly.entity_id
_entity_poly.type
_entity_poly.pdbx_seq_one_letter_code
_entity_poly.pdbx_strand_id
1 'polypeptide(L)'
;MYPHIVLQFETDYVVESTLTMNEDLFATKYKDKLEPTYKGLIYEVFTMVLRGLSGTKLTSPGKFRSCQDGYAVKSSLKAEDGVLYPLEKSFFFLPKPPTLILYDEMAKYSKCKLEFSKCQRKI
;
A
#
# COMPACT_ATOMS: atom_id res chain seq x y z
N MET A 1 -6.57 2.74 19.92
CA MET A 1 -5.84 3.64 19.00
C MET A 1 -5.59 2.85 17.72
N TYR A 2 -5.98 3.37 16.54
CA TYR A 2 -5.79 2.68 15.26
C TYR A 2 -4.53 3.20 14.59
N PRO A 3 -3.40 2.47 14.65
CA PRO A 3 -2.12 2.95 14.10
C PRO A 3 -2.09 2.95 12.57
N HIS A 4 -3.03 2.28 11.92
CA HIS A 4 -3.08 2.13 10.47
C HIS A 4 -4.49 2.37 9.93
N ILE A 5 -4.57 3.07 8.79
CA ILE A 5 -5.80 3.26 8.01
C ILE A 5 -5.65 2.44 6.74
N VAL A 6 -6.60 1.54 6.49
CA VAL A 6 -6.67 0.75 5.26
C VAL A 6 -7.73 1.35 4.36
N LEU A 7 -7.34 1.73 3.16
CA LEU A 7 -8.22 2.26 2.12
C LEU A 7 -8.27 1.22 1.00
N GLN A 8 -9.47 0.85 0.60
CA GLN A 8 -9.70 -0.02 -0.55
C GLN A 8 -10.35 0.80 -1.64
N PHE A 9 -9.72 0.81 -2.81
CA PHE A 9 -10.24 1.48 -4.00
C PHE A 9 -10.60 0.44 -5.05
N GLU A 10 -11.59 0.78 -5.89
CA GLU A 10 -11.88 0.00 -7.10
C GLU A 10 -10.81 0.26 -8.16
N THR A 11 -10.36 -0.81 -8.83
CA THR A 11 -9.24 -0.75 -9.78
C THR A 11 -9.58 -0.05 -11.09
N ASP A 12 -10.85 -0.08 -11.49
CA ASP A 12 -11.31 0.45 -12.78
C ASP A 12 -12.00 1.82 -12.64
N TYR A 13 -12.04 2.37 -11.42
CA TYR A 13 -12.73 3.61 -11.14
C TYR A 13 -11.87 4.81 -11.51
N VAL A 14 -12.30 5.52 -12.57
CA VAL A 14 -11.66 6.73 -13.07
C VAL A 14 -12.29 7.94 -12.41
N VAL A 15 -11.46 8.83 -11.86
CA VAL A 15 -11.89 10.08 -11.25
C VAL A 15 -11.26 11.26 -12.00
N GLU A 16 -12.09 12.27 -12.20
CA GLU A 16 -11.68 13.60 -12.63
C GLU A 16 -11.96 14.55 -11.46
N SER A 17 -10.90 15.15 -10.91
CA SER A 17 -11.03 16.03 -9.75
C SER A 17 -10.22 17.29 -9.96
N THR A 18 -10.87 18.43 -9.74
CA THR A 18 -10.26 19.76 -9.76
C THR A 18 -9.88 20.16 -8.34
N LEU A 19 -8.63 20.57 -8.16
CA LEU A 19 -8.13 20.97 -6.84
C LEU A 19 -8.57 22.40 -6.55
N THR A 20 -9.61 22.57 -5.73
CA THR A 20 -10.05 23.88 -5.26
C THR A 20 -9.21 24.28 -4.03
N MET A 21 -8.13 25.04 -4.24
CA MET A 21 -7.32 25.64 -3.18
C MET A 21 -7.00 27.10 -3.50
N ASN A 22 -6.66 27.90 -2.49
CA ASN A 22 -6.24 29.29 -2.70
C ASN A 22 -5.00 29.36 -3.59
N GLU A 23 -5.08 30.19 -4.64
CA GLU A 23 -4.04 30.33 -5.66
C GLU A 23 -2.69 30.78 -5.06
N ASP A 24 -2.71 31.66 -4.05
CA ASP A 24 -1.50 32.13 -3.36
C ASP A 24 -0.74 30.99 -2.66
N LEU A 25 -1.48 30.09 -2.01
CA LEU A 25 -0.94 28.95 -1.27
C LEU A 25 -0.44 27.87 -2.22
N PHE A 26 -1.16 27.66 -3.32
CA PHE A 26 -0.78 26.74 -4.38
C PHE A 26 0.51 27.19 -5.06
N ALA A 27 0.56 28.44 -5.51
CA ALA A 27 1.72 29.01 -6.21
C ALA A 27 2.98 29.04 -5.34
N THR A 28 2.83 29.30 -4.03
CA THR A 28 3.98 29.47 -3.13
C THR A 28 4.54 28.14 -2.60
N LYS A 29 3.69 27.13 -2.34
CA LYS A 29 4.13 25.88 -1.66
C LYS A 29 3.98 24.61 -2.47
N TYR A 30 3.06 24.56 -3.43
CA TYR A 30 2.64 23.32 -4.07
C TYR A 30 2.73 23.31 -5.60
N LYS A 31 3.17 24.41 -6.21
CA LYS A 31 3.26 24.57 -7.68
C LYS A 31 4.05 23.47 -8.38
N ASP A 32 5.09 22.94 -7.74
CA ASP A 32 5.93 21.86 -8.28
C ASP A 32 5.54 20.47 -7.78
N LYS A 33 4.49 20.37 -6.93
CA LYS A 33 4.11 19.14 -6.21
C LYS A 33 2.70 18.65 -6.52
N LEU A 34 1.79 19.57 -6.88
CA LEU A 34 0.40 19.28 -7.14
C LEU A 34 0.00 19.85 -8.51
N GLU A 35 -0.86 19.12 -9.20
CA GLU A 35 -1.49 19.58 -10.44
C GLU A 35 -2.88 20.17 -10.12
N PRO A 36 -3.33 21.18 -10.88
CA PRO A 36 -4.63 21.81 -10.66
C PRO A 36 -5.80 20.88 -11.02
N THR A 37 -5.59 19.97 -11.96
CA THR A 37 -6.61 19.01 -12.41
C THR A 37 -5.98 17.63 -12.48
N TYR A 38 -6.62 16.65 -11.84
CA TYR A 38 -6.22 15.26 -11.92
C TYR A 38 -7.25 14.45 -12.69
N LYS A 39 -6.76 13.60 -13.59
CA LYS A 39 -7.58 12.66 -14.35
C LYS A 39 -6.88 11.33 -14.45
N GLY A 40 -7.51 10.28 -13.95
CA GLY A 40 -6.95 8.93 -13.99
C GLY A 40 -7.65 7.99 -13.02
N LEU A 41 -7.01 6.87 -12.73
CA LEU A 41 -7.54 5.89 -11.79
C LEU A 41 -7.48 6.46 -10.37
N ILE A 42 -8.50 6.19 -9.56
CA ILE A 42 -8.63 6.78 -8.22
C ILE A 42 -7.41 6.50 -7.33
N TYR A 43 -6.81 5.31 -7.44
CA TYR A 43 -5.62 4.97 -6.65
C TYR A 43 -4.39 5.78 -7.09
N GLU A 44 -4.29 6.13 -8.38
CA GLU A 44 -3.19 6.96 -8.91
C GLU A 44 -3.37 8.41 -8.48
N VAL A 45 -4.57 8.95 -8.70
CA VAL A 45 -4.91 10.33 -8.30
C VAL A 45 -4.71 10.51 -6.80
N PHE A 46 -5.21 9.57 -5.98
CA PHE A 46 -5.05 9.62 -4.54
C PHE A 46 -3.58 9.60 -4.10
N THR A 47 -2.76 8.73 -4.71
CA THR A 47 -1.34 8.62 -4.35
C THR A 47 -0.53 9.85 -4.77
N MET A 48 -0.84 10.45 -5.93
CA MET A 48 -0.24 11.71 -6.38
C MET A 48 -0.56 12.86 -5.42
N VAL A 49 -1.84 13.02 -5.06
CA VAL A 49 -2.29 14.07 -4.14
C VAL A 49 -1.68 13.88 -2.75
N LEU A 50 -1.70 12.66 -2.22
CA LEU A 50 -1.12 12.36 -0.91
C LEU A 50 0.40 12.63 -0.89
N ARG A 51 1.11 12.29 -1.96
CA ARG A 51 2.54 12.59 -2.12
C ARG A 51 2.79 14.10 -2.19
N GLY A 52 1.98 14.84 -2.94
CA GLY A 52 2.10 16.29 -3.08
C GLY A 52 1.85 17.03 -1.77
N LEU A 53 0.87 16.58 -0.98
CA LEU A 53 0.51 17.15 0.32
C LEU A 53 1.46 16.74 1.45
N SER A 54 1.74 15.45 1.58
CA SER A 54 2.56 14.93 2.68
C SER A 54 4.05 15.15 2.46
N GLY A 55 4.51 15.24 1.20
CA GLY A 55 5.93 15.28 0.85
C GLY A 55 6.70 14.00 1.21
N THR A 56 6.01 12.98 1.73
CA THR A 56 6.58 11.70 2.13
C THR A 56 6.73 10.80 0.91
N LYS A 57 7.82 10.02 0.88
CA LYS A 57 8.00 8.99 -0.14
C LYS A 57 6.91 7.94 0.01
N LEU A 58 6.17 7.71 -1.07
CA LEU A 58 5.21 6.62 -1.13
C LEU A 58 5.96 5.30 -1.29
N THR A 59 5.64 4.32 -0.44
CA THR A 59 6.12 2.95 -0.62
C THR A 59 5.21 2.26 -1.61
N SER A 60 5.72 2.01 -2.82
CA SER A 60 5.02 1.20 -3.81
C SER A 60 5.14 -0.29 -3.47
N PRO A 61 4.18 -1.14 -3.92
CA PRO A 61 4.37 -2.58 -3.88
C PRO A 61 5.68 -2.95 -4.59
N GLY A 62 6.47 -3.82 -3.97
CA GLY A 62 7.78 -4.21 -4.50
C GLY A 62 7.67 -5.10 -5.75
N LYS A 63 8.81 -5.63 -6.20
CA LYS A 63 8.87 -6.57 -7.33
C LYS A 63 8.29 -7.97 -7.03
N PHE A 64 7.75 -8.17 -5.83
CA PHE A 64 7.23 -9.47 -5.42
C PHE A 64 6.00 -9.83 -6.27
N ARG A 65 6.07 -10.98 -6.93
CA ARG A 65 4.93 -11.61 -7.60
C ARG A 65 4.75 -13.01 -7.06
N SER A 66 3.53 -13.29 -6.62
CA SER A 66 3.09 -14.63 -6.25
C SER A 66 3.00 -15.53 -7.50
N CYS A 67 2.87 -16.84 -7.28
CA CYS A 67 2.68 -17.84 -8.35
C CYS A 67 1.44 -17.61 -9.22
N GLN A 68 0.49 -16.76 -8.77
CA GLN A 68 -0.72 -16.38 -9.49
C GLN A 68 -0.67 -14.93 -10.01
N ASP A 69 0.53 -14.37 -10.18
CA ASP A 69 0.76 -12.97 -10.58
C ASP A 69 0.18 -11.90 -9.61
N GLY A 70 -0.31 -12.32 -8.44
CA GLY A 70 -0.77 -11.41 -7.39
C GLY A 70 0.38 -10.80 -6.58
N TYR A 71 0.17 -9.60 -6.06
CA TYR A 71 1.10 -8.88 -5.18
C TYR A 71 1.10 -9.38 -3.73
N ALA A 72 0.32 -10.43 -3.43
CA ALA A 72 0.07 -10.88 -2.08
C ALA A 72 0.01 -12.40 -1.99
N VAL A 73 0.28 -12.93 -0.81
CA VAL A 73 0.26 -14.36 -0.52
C VAL A 73 -0.71 -14.63 0.62
N LYS A 74 -1.53 -15.68 0.48
CA LYS A 74 -2.35 -16.17 1.59
C LYS A 74 -1.44 -16.77 2.65
N SER A 75 -1.59 -16.33 3.89
CA SER A 75 -0.77 -16.79 5.01
C SER A 75 -1.55 -16.64 6.31
N SER A 76 -1.11 -17.32 7.36
CA SER A 76 -1.72 -17.23 8.68
C SER A 76 -0.71 -16.68 9.67
N LEU A 77 -1.09 -15.63 10.40
CA LEU A 77 -0.27 -15.03 11.46
C LEU A 77 -0.98 -15.26 12.79
N LYS A 78 -0.31 -15.93 13.75
CA LYS A 78 -0.86 -16.21 15.09
C LYS A 78 -2.24 -16.88 15.07
N ALA A 79 -2.42 -17.85 14.17
CA ALA A 79 -3.69 -18.58 13.95
C ALA A 79 -4.83 -17.76 13.33
N GLU A 80 -4.58 -16.53 12.87
CA GLU A 80 -5.51 -15.79 12.02
C GLU A 80 -5.11 -15.93 10.56
N ASP A 81 -6.06 -16.34 9.72
CA ASP A 81 -5.87 -16.39 8.27
C ASP A 81 -5.98 -15.01 7.64
N GLY A 82 -5.06 -14.73 6.72
CA GLY A 82 -4.92 -13.43 6.12
C GLY A 82 -4.17 -13.41 4.81
N VAL A 83 -3.85 -12.18 4.41
CA VAL A 83 -3.09 -11.86 3.21
C VAL A 83 -1.86 -11.07 3.64
N LEU A 84 -0.69 -11.59 3.26
CA LEU A 84 0.59 -10.95 3.47
C LEU A 84 1.05 -10.29 2.18
N TYR A 85 1.42 -9.02 2.28
CA TYR A 85 1.98 -8.20 1.21
C TYR A 85 3.47 -8.01 1.48
N PRO A 86 4.35 -8.69 0.73
CA PRO A 86 5.79 -8.45 0.81
C PRO A 86 6.14 -7.11 0.18
N LEU A 87 6.67 -6.20 0.99
CA LEU A 87 7.23 -4.92 0.56
C LEU A 87 8.76 -5.02 0.53
N GLU A 88 9.41 -3.99 0.00
CA GLU A 88 10.88 -3.96 -0.13
C GLU A 88 11.64 -3.96 1.20
N LYS A 89 11.03 -3.43 2.27
CA LYS A 89 11.66 -3.29 3.59
C LYS A 89 10.86 -3.88 4.75
N SER A 90 9.69 -4.45 4.46
CA SER A 90 8.74 -4.90 5.48
C SER A 90 7.73 -5.88 4.89
N PHE A 91 7.01 -6.57 5.75
CA PHE A 91 5.79 -7.29 5.39
C PHE A 91 4.58 -6.56 5.95
N PHE A 92 3.49 -6.50 5.17
CA PHE A 92 2.23 -5.96 5.64
C PHE A 92 1.18 -7.07 5.65
N PHE A 93 0.66 -7.40 6.83
CA PHE A 93 -0.30 -8.47 7.04
C PHE A 93 -1.70 -7.88 7.31
N LEU A 94 -2.71 -8.44 6.64
CA LEU A 94 -4.13 -8.17 6.83
C LEU A 94 -4.81 -9.52 7.15
N PRO A 95 -5.57 -9.67 8.25
CA PRO A 95 -6.82 -8.94 8.50
C PRO A 95 -6.71 -7.93 9.67
N LYS A 96 -7.85 -7.41 10.17
CA LYS A 96 -7.87 -6.38 11.23
C LYS A 96 -7.44 -6.99 12.58
N PRO A 97 -6.38 -6.49 13.24
CA PRO A 97 -5.67 -5.25 12.98
C PRO A 97 -4.56 -5.37 11.92
N PRO A 98 -4.45 -4.40 10.99
CA PRO A 98 -3.34 -4.36 10.05
C PRO A 98 -2.00 -4.36 10.80
N THR A 99 -1.09 -5.24 10.40
CA THR A 99 0.19 -5.41 11.08
C THR A 99 1.33 -5.19 10.09
N LEU A 100 2.13 -4.14 10.32
CA LEU A 100 3.38 -3.91 9.60
C LEU A 100 4.52 -4.57 10.37
N ILE A 101 5.28 -5.45 9.72
CA ILE A 101 6.42 -6.16 10.31
C ILE A 101 7.68 -5.76 9.54
N LEU A 102 8.62 -5.10 10.21
CA LEU A 102 9.87 -4.67 9.57
C LEU A 102 10.86 -5.85 9.49
N TYR A 103 11.73 -5.87 8.47
CA TYR A 103 12.79 -6.91 8.39
C TYR A 103 13.73 -6.88 9.60
N ASP A 104 13.98 -5.70 10.15
CA ASP A 104 14.81 -5.54 11.35
C ASP A 104 14.19 -6.22 12.59
N GLU A 105 12.85 -6.25 12.66
CA GLU A 105 12.15 -6.95 13.74
C GLU A 105 12.17 -8.46 13.53
N MET A 106 12.15 -8.94 12.28
CA MET A 106 12.23 -10.38 11.97
C MET A 106 13.53 -11.00 12.47
N ALA A 107 14.65 -10.26 12.47
CA ALA A 107 15.92 -10.74 13.02
C ALA A 107 15.86 -11.07 14.51
N LYS A 108 14.92 -10.47 15.26
CA LYS A 108 14.69 -10.76 16.69
C LYS A 108 13.82 -12.00 16.91
N TYR A 109 12.96 -12.33 15.96
CA TYR A 109 12.06 -13.48 16.05
C TYR A 109 12.63 -14.68 15.29
N SER A 110 13.52 -15.41 15.96
CA SER A 110 14.21 -16.63 15.45
C SER A 110 13.29 -17.80 15.07
N LYS A 111 11.96 -17.66 15.14
CA LYS A 111 11.01 -18.76 14.94
C LYS A 111 9.70 -18.36 14.25
N CYS A 112 9.70 -17.32 13.41
CA CYS A 112 8.58 -17.08 12.50
C CYS A 112 8.66 -18.05 11.31
N LYS A 113 8.18 -19.28 11.52
CA LYS A 113 7.95 -20.24 10.42
C LYS A 113 6.76 -19.74 9.61
N LEU A 114 7.02 -18.92 8.59
CA LEU A 114 6.03 -18.58 7.57
C LEU A 114 5.80 -19.84 6.73
N GLU A 115 4.86 -20.69 7.15
CA GLU A 115 4.39 -21.78 6.33
C GLU A 115 3.50 -21.20 5.22
N PHE A 116 4.13 -20.90 4.08
CA PHE A 116 3.40 -20.57 2.87
C PHE A 116 2.67 -21.83 2.42
N SER A 117 1.34 -21.85 2.58
CA SER A 117 0.50 -22.91 2.04
C SER A 117 0.75 -22.99 0.54
N LYS A 118 1.23 -24.15 0.06
CA LYS A 118 1.52 -24.41 -1.35
C LYS A 118 0.34 -23.97 -2.21
N CYS A 119 0.57 -22.99 -3.08
CA CYS A 119 -0.30 -22.72 -4.22
C CYS A 119 -0.28 -23.98 -5.11
N GLN A 120 -1.24 -24.89 -4.90
CA GLN A 120 -1.48 -26.05 -5.76
C GLN A 120 -1.84 -25.52 -7.15
N ARG A 121 -0.86 -25.42 -8.06
CA ARG A 121 -1.13 -25.35 -9.50
C ARG A 121 -1.70 -26.71 -9.89
N LYS A 122 -3.02 -26.80 -10.06
CA LYS A 122 -3.63 -27.87 -10.86
C LYS A 122 -3.20 -27.62 -12.30
N ILE A 123 -2.31 -28.47 -12.80
CA ILE A 123 -2.11 -28.73 -14.23
C ILE A 123 -3.25 -29.64 -14.67
#